data_AF-A0AAU7UAJ1-F1
#
_entry.id   AF-A0AAU7UAJ1-F1
#
_cell.length_a   1.000
_cell.length_b   1.000
_cell.length_c   1.000
_cell.angle_alpha   90.00
_cell.angle_beta   90.00
_cell.angle_gamma   90.00
#
_symmetry.space_group_name_H-M   'P 1'
#
loop_
_entity.id
_entity.type
_entity.pdbx_description
1 polymer ?
#
loop_
_entity_poly.entity_id
_entity_poly.type
_entity_poly.pdbx_seq_one_letter_code
_entity_poly.pdbx_strand_id
1 'polypeptide(L)'
;MSTNLPTRALRPLLVPLSCLLLNACTPLAAVLSGSQDLVTLKPVSATGLERTSPTPGSKDKTVTPLSVGGSAFPHGYVVRAPSELVFRLNGNCDRLNVRIGLDDQTRSQNALTFQVFADDQKRFDSGPVRSGQAARPVQVDVMGAQTMRLVVSGEADARADWLTPTLTCEPWGGPIVITQGGTYSGAWESTDPNTPAVIVRTSDPVTITRSRIRGVGHYGLIEGTGNRLTVTNTVFEGQRPRIRGRSAPMAVSLFQARRLTFEHNVVRQQGGVRLTQWQGQASDGDTVRIRYNLASNIDGRQDDGFGNPITSGERTITNFVQFNQVQGISGAEIAWNQVINTPYQSLVEDNINMYLSSGVKDSPIKIHDNYIQGAYNADPAHDARYAGGGILLGDGKSERLGDNGYQWAYNNRVVGTANYALGVLGGLENRLYDNRAIGSGLLPDGRPIASQNTGLVVWNMYKAGAGLFGNNSVKSNAVAWNSRVRSSQTSPSPWYIPDCDKQGNTCDNTNLGLASPEQEQAEFSQWQKALRDAGIQLGTTVTD
;
A
#
# COMPACT_ATOMS: atom_id res chain seq x y z
N MET A 1 42.21 31.27 -62.08
CA MET A 1 43.52 31.27 -61.40
C MET A 1 43.33 30.41 -60.15
N SER A 2 43.81 29.16 -60.13
CA SER A 2 45.14 28.77 -59.59
C SER A 2 45.21 29.11 -58.09
N THR A 3 45.46 28.23 -57.12
CA THR A 3 46.21 26.97 -57.11
C THR A 3 46.07 26.26 -55.75
N ASN A 4 46.44 24.98 -55.73
CA ASN A 4 46.43 23.98 -54.66
C ASN A 4 47.46 24.15 -53.51
N LEU A 5 47.05 23.67 -52.31
CA LEU A 5 47.78 22.83 -51.28
C LEU A 5 49.05 23.39 -50.58
N PRO A 6 49.54 22.84 -49.41
CA PRO A 6 49.31 21.49 -48.84
C PRO A 6 49.19 21.30 -47.28
N THR A 7 48.71 20.09 -46.95
CA THR A 7 48.97 19.09 -45.86
C THR A 7 50.12 19.35 -44.83
N ARG A 8 50.23 18.81 -43.60
CA ARG A 8 49.84 17.49 -43.02
C ARG A 8 50.12 17.44 -41.49
N ALA A 9 49.26 16.70 -40.78
CA ALA A 9 49.38 15.83 -39.57
C ALA A 9 50.52 15.97 -38.52
N LEU A 10 50.11 15.94 -37.24
CA LEU A 10 50.88 15.47 -36.07
C LEU A 10 50.05 14.43 -35.27
N ARG A 11 50.70 13.33 -34.89
CA ARG A 11 50.18 12.12 -34.22
C ARG A 11 50.00 12.31 -32.71
N PRO A 12 49.13 11.56 -32.01
CA PRO A 12 49.18 11.47 -30.55
C PRO A 12 50.11 10.36 -30.07
N LEU A 13 50.93 10.69 -29.07
CA LEU A 13 51.79 9.78 -28.29
C LEU A 13 50.98 9.23 -27.09
N LEU A 14 51.06 7.92 -26.83
CA LEU A 14 50.75 7.32 -25.51
C LEU A 14 51.86 7.65 -24.50
N VAL A 15 51.58 7.69 -23.18
CA VAL A 15 51.95 6.71 -22.11
C VAL A 15 52.00 7.51 -20.76
N PRO A 16 51.81 7.00 -19.51
CA PRO A 16 50.85 6.04 -18.91
C PRO A 16 50.32 6.47 -17.49
N LEU A 17 49.64 5.53 -16.81
CA LEU A 17 49.18 5.46 -15.41
C LEU A 17 50.08 6.08 -14.32
N SER A 18 49.44 6.71 -13.32
CA SER A 18 49.63 6.43 -11.88
C SER A 18 48.53 7.12 -11.04
N CYS A 19 47.65 6.34 -10.42
CA CYS A 19 46.78 6.82 -9.32
C CYS A 19 46.79 5.76 -8.21
N LEU A 20 47.42 6.08 -7.08
CA LEU A 20 47.35 5.30 -5.83
C LEU A 20 46.60 6.12 -4.76
N LEU A 21 45.56 5.49 -4.19
CA LEU A 21 45.07 5.53 -2.79
C LEU A 21 44.46 6.87 -2.26
N LEU A 22 43.34 6.94 -1.52
CA LEU A 22 42.63 6.00 -0.62
C LEU A 22 41.09 6.27 -0.56
N ASN A 23 40.37 5.19 -0.25
CA ASN A 23 39.12 5.06 0.53
C ASN A 23 37.74 5.06 -0.15
N ALA A 24 37.25 3.81 -0.32
CA ALA A 24 35.88 3.33 -0.17
C ALA A 24 34.86 3.70 -1.28
N CYS A 25 35.17 3.28 -2.50
CA CYS A 25 34.10 2.94 -3.45
C CYS A 25 33.60 1.53 -3.07
N THR A 26 32.52 1.44 -2.30
CA THR A 26 31.68 0.24 -2.31
C THR A 26 31.24 0.03 -3.76
N PRO A 27 31.32 -1.18 -4.32
CA PRO A 27 30.82 -1.39 -5.67
C PRO A 27 29.33 -1.08 -5.64
N LEU A 28 28.93 -0.04 -6.36
CA LEU A 28 27.55 0.15 -6.79
C LEU A 28 27.15 -1.19 -7.41
N ALA A 29 26.25 -1.94 -6.77
CA ALA A 29 25.75 -3.16 -7.35
C ALA A 29 25.20 -2.79 -8.73
N ALA A 30 25.84 -3.27 -9.79
CA ALA A 30 25.31 -3.12 -11.14
C ALA A 30 23.92 -3.77 -11.12
N VAL A 31 22.87 -2.95 -11.16
CA VAL A 31 21.50 -3.43 -11.26
C VAL A 31 21.36 -3.98 -12.67
N LEU A 32 21.68 -5.26 -12.83
CA LEU A 32 21.48 -5.99 -14.07
C LEU A 32 19.98 -5.99 -14.36
N SER A 33 19.58 -5.24 -15.38
CA SER A 33 18.25 -5.33 -15.98
C SER A 33 18.09 -6.70 -16.62
N GLY A 34 17.01 -7.42 -16.31
CA GLY A 34 16.66 -8.67 -16.99
C GLY A 34 16.40 -9.85 -16.06
N SER A 35 16.30 -11.02 -16.66
CA SER A 35 16.09 -12.28 -15.95
C SER A 35 17.36 -12.70 -15.23
N GLN A 36 17.32 -12.76 -13.90
CA GLN A 36 18.39 -13.25 -13.04
C GLN A 36 18.06 -14.66 -12.56
N ASP A 37 19.04 -15.54 -12.53
CA ASP A 37 18.84 -16.88 -11.97
C ASP A 37 18.76 -16.80 -10.44
N LEU A 38 17.66 -17.29 -9.88
CA LEU A 38 17.42 -17.23 -8.44
C LEU A 38 18.50 -18.00 -7.66
N VAL A 39 19.14 -19.04 -8.24
CA VAL A 39 20.23 -19.77 -7.55
C VAL A 39 21.46 -18.91 -7.28
N THR A 40 21.59 -17.78 -7.98
CA THR A 40 22.62 -16.76 -7.70
C THR A 40 22.26 -15.89 -6.49
N LEU A 41 20.98 -15.81 -6.16
CA LEU A 41 20.47 -15.16 -4.96
C LEU A 41 20.49 -16.19 -3.82
N LYS A 42 21.27 -15.93 -2.77
CA LYS A 42 21.26 -16.80 -1.60
C LYS A 42 19.98 -16.54 -0.79
N PRO A 43 19.25 -17.58 -0.34
CA PRO A 43 18.15 -17.37 0.58
C PRO A 43 18.66 -16.76 1.88
N VAL A 44 17.90 -15.82 2.44
CA VAL A 44 18.20 -15.18 3.73
C VAL A 44 17.80 -16.07 4.91
N SER A 45 16.92 -17.04 4.67
CA SER A 45 16.59 -18.13 5.59
C SER A 45 16.23 -19.36 4.75
N ALA A 46 16.66 -20.54 5.19
CA ALA A 46 16.39 -21.79 4.50
C ALA A 46 16.15 -22.90 5.53
N THR A 47 14.96 -23.49 5.53
CA THR A 47 14.60 -24.68 6.29
C THR A 47 14.26 -25.80 5.31
N GLY A 48 14.74 -27.01 5.57
CA GLY A 48 14.56 -28.15 4.66
C GLY A 48 15.39 -28.08 3.37
N LEU A 49 16.29 -27.11 3.19
CA LEU A 49 17.21 -27.08 2.05
C LEU A 49 18.27 -28.18 2.18
N GLU A 50 18.29 -29.12 1.24
CA GLU A 50 19.33 -30.16 1.20
C GLU A 50 20.55 -29.71 0.41
N ARG A 51 20.30 -29.16 -0.78
CA ARG A 51 21.35 -28.79 -1.71
C ARG A 51 20.85 -27.76 -2.70
N THR A 52 21.70 -26.78 -2.97
CA THR A 52 21.60 -25.95 -4.17
C THR A 52 22.48 -26.60 -5.24
N SER A 53 21.90 -26.97 -6.38
CA SER A 53 22.75 -27.40 -7.50
C SER A 53 23.52 -26.23 -8.09
N PRO A 54 24.70 -26.48 -8.68
CA PRO A 54 25.63 -25.42 -9.01
C PRO A 54 25.04 -24.45 -10.03
N THR A 55 25.53 -23.21 -9.97
CA THR A 55 25.17 -22.12 -10.88
C THR A 55 25.32 -22.53 -12.35
N PRO A 56 24.50 -21.95 -13.27
CA PRO A 56 24.65 -22.17 -14.70
C PRO A 56 26.11 -21.96 -15.14
N GLY A 57 26.69 -22.96 -15.82
CA GLY A 57 28.06 -22.91 -16.34
C GLY A 57 29.14 -23.49 -15.42
N SER A 58 28.79 -24.01 -14.23
CA SER A 58 29.72 -24.81 -13.42
C SER A 58 30.20 -26.05 -14.17
N LYS A 59 31.52 -26.30 -14.15
CA LYS A 59 32.15 -27.50 -14.73
C LYS A 59 32.30 -28.64 -13.73
N ASP A 60 31.71 -28.51 -12.53
CA ASP A 60 31.79 -29.54 -11.50
C ASP A 60 30.92 -30.75 -11.85
N LYS A 61 31.58 -31.80 -12.37
CA LYS A 61 30.94 -33.06 -12.77
C LYS A 61 30.59 -33.97 -11.58
N THR A 62 30.89 -33.56 -10.34
CA THR A 62 30.61 -34.37 -9.15
C THR A 62 29.20 -34.15 -8.58
N VAL A 63 28.46 -33.15 -9.09
CA VAL A 63 27.09 -32.88 -8.65
C VAL A 63 26.08 -33.64 -9.50
N THR A 64 25.27 -34.49 -8.86
CA THR A 64 24.13 -35.17 -9.50
C THR A 64 23.11 -34.13 -10.01
N PRO A 65 22.72 -34.15 -11.30
CA PRO A 65 21.69 -33.26 -11.84
C PRO A 65 20.38 -33.36 -11.05
N LEU A 66 19.59 -32.28 -11.01
CA LEU A 66 18.21 -32.36 -10.53
C LEU A 66 17.42 -33.18 -11.55
N SER A 67 16.47 -33.98 -11.09
CA SER A 67 15.69 -34.84 -11.98
C SER A 67 14.27 -34.98 -11.47
N VAL A 68 13.31 -34.70 -12.35
CA VAL A 68 11.87 -34.79 -12.07
C VAL A 68 11.17 -35.40 -13.28
N GLY A 69 10.39 -36.45 -13.06
CA GLY A 69 9.64 -37.14 -14.11
C GLY A 69 10.56 -37.76 -15.16
N GLY A 70 11.75 -38.21 -14.76
CA GLY A 70 12.78 -38.77 -15.64
C GLY A 70 13.56 -37.75 -16.48
N SER A 71 13.30 -36.44 -16.31
CA SER A 71 13.98 -35.37 -17.03
C SER A 71 15.01 -34.67 -16.14
N ALA A 72 16.23 -34.50 -16.65
CA ALA A 72 17.30 -33.80 -15.95
C ALA A 72 17.22 -32.28 -16.13
N PHE A 73 17.57 -31.54 -15.06
CA PHE A 73 17.57 -30.07 -15.03
C PHE A 73 18.93 -29.54 -14.59
N PRO A 74 19.38 -28.42 -15.19
CA PRO A 74 20.75 -27.94 -15.01
C PRO A 74 21.05 -27.34 -13.63
N HIS A 75 20.06 -26.72 -12.98
CA HIS A 75 20.23 -26.05 -11.68
C HIS A 75 18.89 -25.87 -10.97
N GLY A 76 18.94 -25.58 -9.67
CA GLY A 76 17.77 -25.38 -8.82
C GLY A 76 18.07 -25.64 -7.34
N TYR A 77 17.00 -25.76 -6.55
CA TYR A 77 17.06 -26.11 -5.13
C TYR A 77 16.40 -27.45 -4.89
N VAL A 78 17.11 -28.35 -4.22
CA VAL A 78 16.59 -29.61 -3.68
C VAL A 78 16.21 -29.39 -2.23
N VAL A 79 14.95 -29.68 -1.89
CA VAL A 79 14.41 -29.49 -0.54
C VAL A 79 13.74 -30.77 -0.02
N ARG A 80 13.67 -30.89 1.30
CA ARG A 80 12.97 -31.94 2.04
C ARG A 80 11.75 -31.33 2.72
N ALA A 81 10.55 -31.84 2.42
CA ALA A 81 9.32 -31.31 2.98
C ALA A 81 9.16 -31.66 4.49
N PRO A 82 8.53 -30.78 5.30
CA PRO A 82 8.17 -29.40 4.96
C PRO A 82 9.42 -28.51 4.84
N SER A 83 9.42 -27.60 3.87
CA SER A 83 10.56 -26.71 3.61
C SER A 83 10.11 -25.27 3.36
N GLU A 84 11.00 -24.33 3.67
CA GLU A 84 10.84 -22.92 3.33
C GLU A 84 12.18 -22.29 2.95
N LEU A 85 12.22 -21.65 1.79
CA LEU A 85 13.32 -20.80 1.34
C LEU A 85 12.84 -19.34 1.26
N VAL A 86 13.48 -18.44 1.97
CA VAL A 86 13.13 -17.01 2.03
C VAL A 86 14.16 -16.19 1.26
N PHE A 87 13.71 -15.35 0.33
CA PHE A 87 14.53 -14.46 -0.49
C PHE A 87 14.14 -13.01 -0.24
N ARG A 88 15.13 -12.11 -0.20
CA ARG A 88 14.89 -10.66 -0.24
C ARG A 88 14.87 -10.18 -1.68
N LEU A 89 13.78 -9.54 -2.09
CA LEU A 89 13.59 -8.98 -3.43
C LEU A 89 13.76 -7.45 -3.45
N ASN A 90 13.65 -6.79 -2.29
CA ASN A 90 13.82 -5.34 -2.13
C ASN A 90 12.91 -4.52 -3.06
N GLY A 91 11.74 -5.05 -3.44
CA GLY A 91 10.78 -4.38 -4.31
C GLY A 91 11.18 -4.29 -5.80
N ASN A 92 12.32 -4.86 -6.21
CA ASN A 92 12.89 -4.62 -7.54
C ASN A 92 12.51 -5.67 -8.60
N CYS A 93 11.73 -6.69 -8.24
CA CYS A 93 11.40 -7.80 -9.12
C CYS A 93 9.89 -7.92 -9.36
N ASP A 94 9.53 -8.48 -10.51
CA ASP A 94 8.17 -8.48 -11.04
C ASP A 94 7.62 -9.89 -11.26
N ARG A 95 8.50 -10.85 -11.60
CA ARG A 95 8.06 -12.20 -11.94
C ARG A 95 9.07 -13.26 -11.53
N LEU A 96 8.58 -14.35 -10.93
CA LEU A 96 9.30 -15.60 -10.78
C LEU A 96 8.85 -16.57 -11.88
N ASN A 97 9.79 -17.14 -12.63
CA ASN A 97 9.55 -18.30 -13.48
C ASN A 97 10.30 -19.49 -12.88
N VAL A 98 9.62 -20.61 -12.64
CA VAL A 98 10.22 -21.79 -12.04
C VAL A 98 9.52 -23.04 -12.55
N ARG A 99 10.17 -24.20 -12.51
CA ARG A 99 9.48 -25.49 -12.66
C ARG A 99 9.49 -26.21 -11.31
N ILE A 100 8.40 -26.91 -11.01
CA ILE A 100 8.22 -27.62 -9.74
C ILE A 100 8.00 -29.10 -9.98
N GLY A 101 8.42 -29.93 -9.03
CA GLY A 101 8.06 -31.34 -8.99
C GLY A 101 8.79 -32.12 -7.90
N LEU A 102 8.33 -33.34 -7.66
CA LEU A 102 8.99 -34.26 -6.73
C LEU A 102 10.27 -34.78 -7.39
N ASP A 103 11.37 -34.74 -6.65
CA ASP A 103 12.68 -35.24 -7.08
C ASP A 103 12.60 -36.74 -7.34
N ASP A 104 13.14 -37.24 -8.47
CA ASP A 104 13.11 -38.67 -8.84
C ASP A 104 13.86 -39.57 -7.83
N GLN A 105 14.67 -39.01 -6.94
CA GLN A 105 15.30 -39.71 -5.82
C GLN A 105 14.41 -39.79 -4.58
N THR A 106 13.20 -39.20 -4.61
CA THR A 106 12.25 -39.36 -3.52
C THR A 106 11.71 -40.79 -3.48
N ARG A 107 11.66 -41.36 -2.28
CA ARG A 107 11.05 -42.68 -2.03
C ARG A 107 9.59 -42.56 -1.60
N SER A 108 9.11 -41.34 -1.35
CA SER A 108 7.75 -41.09 -0.91
C SER A 108 6.77 -41.14 -2.09
N GLN A 109 5.60 -41.73 -1.85
CA GLN A 109 4.47 -41.73 -2.79
C GLN A 109 3.43 -40.65 -2.46
N ASN A 110 3.68 -39.88 -1.39
CA ASN A 110 2.77 -38.84 -0.94
C ASN A 110 2.83 -37.62 -1.85
N ALA A 111 1.70 -36.93 -1.98
CA ALA A 111 1.65 -35.69 -2.74
C ALA A 111 2.22 -34.54 -1.89
N LEU A 112 2.92 -33.61 -2.55
CA LEU A 112 3.39 -32.37 -1.94
C LEU A 112 2.69 -31.17 -2.57
N THR A 113 2.66 -30.06 -1.84
CA THR A 113 2.12 -28.80 -2.32
C THR A 113 3.22 -27.74 -2.29
N PHE A 114 3.58 -27.25 -3.47
CA PHE A 114 4.42 -26.08 -3.69
C PHE A 114 3.57 -24.81 -3.60
N GLN A 115 4.06 -23.83 -2.85
CA GLN A 115 3.44 -22.53 -2.67
C GLN A 115 4.49 -21.43 -2.83
N VAL A 116 4.09 -20.30 -3.40
CA VAL A 116 4.92 -19.09 -3.45
C VAL A 116 4.18 -17.97 -2.74
N PHE A 117 4.86 -17.35 -1.78
CA PHE A 117 4.38 -16.16 -1.09
C PHE A 117 5.22 -14.97 -1.49
N ALA A 118 4.56 -13.84 -1.75
CA ALA A 118 5.19 -12.54 -1.95
C ALA A 118 4.76 -11.65 -0.79
N ASP A 119 5.73 -11.24 0.03
CA ASP A 119 5.49 -10.77 1.39
C ASP A 119 4.60 -11.79 2.14
N ASP A 120 3.51 -11.35 2.76
CA ASP A 120 2.58 -12.23 3.49
C ASP A 120 1.45 -12.79 2.62
N GLN A 121 1.46 -12.51 1.31
CA GLN A 121 0.40 -12.95 0.40
C GLN A 121 0.80 -14.22 -0.35
N LYS A 122 -0.02 -15.28 -0.25
CA LYS A 122 0.12 -16.47 -1.10
C LYS A 122 -0.24 -16.10 -2.54
N ARG A 123 0.75 -16.10 -3.43
CA ARG A 123 0.60 -15.78 -4.86
C ARG A 123 0.40 -17.01 -5.73
N PHE A 124 0.82 -18.17 -5.25
CA PHE A 124 0.69 -19.43 -5.97
C PHE A 124 0.47 -20.59 -5.01
N ASP A 125 -0.38 -21.52 -5.41
CA ASP A 125 -0.59 -22.81 -4.78
C ASP A 125 -0.71 -23.87 -5.88
N SER A 126 0.13 -24.89 -5.80
CA SER A 126 0.18 -25.90 -6.84
C SER A 126 -0.94 -26.94 -6.78
N GLY A 127 -1.65 -27.03 -5.65
CA GLY A 127 -2.36 -28.26 -5.28
C GLY A 127 -1.41 -29.46 -5.13
N PRO A 128 -1.94 -30.68 -5.04
CA PRO A 128 -1.13 -31.88 -4.88
C PRO A 128 -0.30 -32.19 -6.14
N VAL A 129 1.02 -32.31 -5.97
CA VAL A 129 1.98 -32.78 -6.99
C VAL A 129 2.54 -34.13 -6.53
N ARG A 130 2.62 -35.10 -7.45
CA ARG A 130 2.98 -36.50 -7.15
C ARG A 130 4.29 -36.93 -7.82
N SER A 131 4.93 -37.94 -7.25
CA SER A 131 6.13 -38.55 -7.82
C SER A 131 5.86 -39.13 -9.20
N GLY A 132 6.84 -39.05 -10.11
CA GLY A 132 6.73 -39.49 -11.51
C GLY A 132 5.98 -38.54 -12.44
N GLN A 133 5.34 -37.47 -11.94
CA GLN A 133 4.78 -36.43 -12.80
C GLN A 133 5.89 -35.61 -13.47
N ALA A 134 5.63 -35.16 -14.70
CA ALA A 134 6.53 -34.25 -15.39
C ALA A 134 6.66 -32.91 -14.62
N ALA A 135 7.86 -32.33 -14.65
CA ALA A 135 8.12 -31.03 -14.05
C ALA A 135 7.15 -29.96 -14.59
N ARG A 136 6.44 -29.29 -13.69
CA ARG A 136 5.38 -28.35 -14.06
C ARG A 136 5.92 -26.93 -14.10
N PRO A 137 5.85 -26.21 -15.23
CA PRO A 137 6.22 -24.80 -15.29
C PRO A 137 5.22 -23.95 -14.52
N VAL A 138 5.75 -22.95 -13.82
CA VAL A 138 5.00 -22.01 -12.98
C VAL A 138 5.55 -20.61 -13.21
N GLN A 139 4.65 -19.66 -13.41
CA GLN A 139 4.96 -18.23 -13.39
C GLN A 139 4.19 -17.59 -12.23
N VAL A 140 4.86 -16.76 -11.43
CA VAL A 140 4.26 -16.09 -10.27
C VAL A 140 4.58 -14.61 -10.33
N ASP A 141 3.57 -13.76 -10.20
CA ASP A 141 3.76 -12.32 -10.03
C ASP A 141 4.32 -12.05 -8.62
N VAL A 142 5.46 -11.35 -8.58
CA VAL A 142 6.13 -10.94 -7.35
C VAL A 142 6.38 -9.43 -7.33
N MET A 143 5.64 -8.67 -8.15
CA MET A 143 5.80 -7.23 -8.35
C MET A 143 5.82 -6.46 -7.04
N GLY A 144 6.95 -5.78 -6.81
CA GLY A 144 7.18 -4.90 -5.68
C GLY A 144 7.16 -5.61 -4.33
N ALA A 145 7.29 -6.93 -4.30
CA ALA A 145 7.44 -7.69 -3.07
C ALA A 145 8.78 -7.36 -2.41
N GLN A 146 8.80 -7.20 -1.09
CA GLN A 146 10.03 -7.01 -0.33
C GLN A 146 10.73 -8.36 -0.08
N THR A 147 9.92 -9.39 0.15
CA THR A 147 10.37 -10.76 0.37
C THR A 147 9.57 -11.75 -0.47
N MET A 148 10.19 -12.89 -0.81
CA MET A 148 9.54 -14.01 -1.45
C MET A 148 9.86 -15.30 -0.70
N ARG A 149 8.85 -16.13 -0.43
CA ARG A 149 9.01 -17.44 0.20
C ARG A 149 8.62 -18.53 -0.80
N LEU A 150 9.52 -19.49 -0.99
CA LEU A 150 9.25 -20.75 -1.68
C LEU A 150 8.97 -21.81 -0.61
N VAL A 151 7.74 -22.29 -0.53
CA VAL A 151 7.28 -23.20 0.52
C VAL A 151 6.86 -24.52 -0.10
N VAL A 152 7.31 -25.63 0.49
CA VAL A 152 6.82 -26.97 0.18
C VAL A 152 6.19 -27.53 1.44
N SER A 153 4.92 -27.89 1.35
CA SER A 153 4.13 -28.51 2.42
C SER A 153 3.70 -29.93 2.04
N GLY A 154 3.49 -30.79 3.04
CA GLY A 154 3.20 -32.21 2.87
C GLY A 154 3.81 -33.05 4.00
N GLU A 155 3.69 -34.38 3.90
CA GLU A 155 4.30 -35.27 4.91
C GLU A 155 5.83 -35.21 4.90
N ALA A 156 6.43 -35.46 6.07
CA ALA A 156 7.86 -35.33 6.30
C ALA A 156 8.70 -36.26 5.38
N ASP A 157 9.91 -35.80 5.05
CA ASP A 157 10.99 -36.54 4.39
C ASP A 157 10.88 -36.77 2.87
N ALA A 158 9.80 -36.33 2.22
CA ALA A 158 9.73 -36.33 0.75
C ALA A 158 10.67 -35.26 0.14
N ARG A 159 11.23 -35.55 -1.03
CA ARG A 159 12.14 -34.65 -1.75
C ARG A 159 11.43 -33.94 -2.89
N ALA A 160 11.70 -32.65 -3.02
CA ALA A 160 11.09 -31.78 -4.00
C ALA A 160 12.13 -30.83 -4.59
N ASP A 161 11.92 -30.45 -5.84
CA ASP A 161 12.82 -29.60 -6.58
C ASP A 161 12.13 -28.31 -7.03
N TRP A 162 12.79 -27.18 -6.77
CA TRP A 162 12.56 -25.90 -7.44
C TRP A 162 13.57 -25.77 -8.57
N LEU A 163 13.13 -26.03 -9.79
CA LEU A 163 13.95 -26.26 -10.98
C LEU A 163 14.09 -24.99 -11.82
N THR A 164 15.32 -24.65 -12.18
CA THR A 164 15.67 -23.49 -13.01
C THR A 164 14.93 -22.19 -12.67
N PRO A 165 14.87 -21.79 -11.38
CA PRO A 165 14.13 -20.61 -10.97
C PRO A 165 14.81 -19.33 -11.48
N THR A 166 14.05 -18.43 -12.12
CA THR A 166 14.53 -17.13 -12.59
C THR A 166 13.61 -16.02 -12.12
N LEU A 167 14.19 -14.88 -11.75
CA LEU A 167 13.48 -13.66 -11.40
C LEU A 167 13.67 -12.61 -12.49
N THR A 168 12.58 -12.03 -12.96
CA THR A 168 12.60 -10.84 -13.82
C THR A 168 12.58 -9.61 -12.93
N CYS A 169 13.61 -8.77 -13.04
CA CYS A 169 13.72 -7.54 -12.28
C CYS A 169 13.97 -6.36 -13.24
N GLU A 170 13.12 -5.34 -13.13
CA GLU A 170 13.26 -4.10 -13.92
C GLU A 170 14.10 -3.06 -13.18
N PRO A 171 15.06 -2.39 -13.84
CA PRO A 171 15.76 -1.25 -13.24
C PRO A 171 14.82 -0.05 -13.12
N TRP A 172 15.13 0.86 -12.20
CA TRP A 172 14.41 2.12 -12.06
C TRP A 172 14.76 3.07 -13.21
N GLY A 173 13.75 3.52 -13.94
CA GLY A 173 13.84 4.67 -14.84
C GLY A 173 13.69 6.00 -14.10
N GLY A 174 14.12 7.09 -14.73
CA GLY A 174 13.91 8.44 -14.20
C GLY A 174 12.45 8.91 -14.32
N PRO A 175 12.15 10.14 -13.87
CA PRO A 175 10.81 10.71 -13.96
C PRO A 175 10.29 10.81 -15.39
N ILE A 176 8.98 10.65 -15.57
CA ILE A 176 8.31 10.75 -16.88
C ILE A 176 7.22 11.82 -16.90
N VAL A 177 6.93 12.32 -18.12
CA VAL A 177 5.80 13.21 -18.39
C VAL A 177 4.90 12.57 -19.44
N ILE A 178 3.66 12.29 -19.07
CA ILE A 178 2.64 11.72 -19.95
C ILE A 178 1.86 12.87 -20.60
N THR A 179 2.00 13.04 -21.91
CA THR A 179 1.36 14.13 -22.68
C THR A 179 0.24 13.64 -23.60
N GLN A 180 0.02 12.34 -23.69
CA GLN A 180 -0.99 11.71 -24.55
C GLN A 180 -1.77 10.66 -23.76
N GLY A 181 -3.04 10.46 -24.11
CA GLY A 181 -3.82 9.35 -23.56
C GLY A 181 -3.24 7.99 -23.96
N GLY A 182 -3.47 6.97 -23.15
CA GLY A 182 -2.95 5.63 -23.41
C GLY A 182 -2.67 4.83 -22.14
N THR A 183 -2.04 3.67 -22.32
CA THR A 183 -1.65 2.77 -21.23
C THR A 183 -0.14 2.78 -21.06
N TYR A 184 0.32 2.94 -19.82
CA TYR A 184 1.70 3.06 -19.41
C TYR A 184 2.02 2.03 -18.33
N SER A 185 3.20 1.42 -18.41
CA SER A 185 3.75 0.49 -17.41
C SER A 185 5.25 0.71 -17.27
N GLY A 186 5.80 0.42 -16.11
CA GLY A 186 7.24 0.52 -15.84
C GLY A 186 7.58 0.91 -14.41
N ALA A 187 8.89 0.96 -14.13
CA ALA A 187 9.46 1.38 -12.86
C ALA A 187 10.03 2.81 -12.97
N TRP A 188 9.49 3.78 -12.22
CA TRP A 188 9.93 5.18 -12.24
C TRP A 188 10.32 5.69 -10.86
N GLU A 189 11.46 6.36 -10.78
CA GLU A 189 11.98 6.99 -9.58
C GLU A 189 12.25 8.49 -9.79
N SER A 190 11.85 9.31 -8.82
CA SER A 190 12.36 10.67 -8.69
C SER A 190 13.18 10.85 -7.42
N THR A 191 14.42 11.30 -7.58
CA THR A 191 15.32 11.70 -6.49
C THR A 191 15.34 13.22 -6.27
N ASP A 192 14.61 13.99 -7.08
CA ASP A 192 14.46 15.44 -6.92
C ASP A 192 13.18 15.76 -6.11
N PRO A 193 13.29 16.41 -4.94
CA PRO A 193 12.16 16.73 -4.08
C PRO A 193 11.18 17.77 -4.66
N ASN A 194 11.48 18.35 -5.81
CA ASN A 194 10.60 19.28 -6.52
C ASN A 194 9.99 18.70 -7.80
N THR A 195 10.33 17.45 -8.14
CA THR A 195 9.85 16.77 -9.35
C THR A 195 9.18 15.45 -8.95
N PRO A 196 7.89 15.23 -9.26
CA PRO A 196 7.25 13.94 -9.05
C PRO A 196 7.78 12.89 -10.04
N ALA A 197 7.66 11.60 -9.71
CA ALA A 197 8.10 10.53 -10.60
C ALA A 197 7.27 10.44 -11.89
N VAL A 198 5.99 10.83 -11.84
CA VAL A 198 5.10 10.88 -13.01
C VAL A 198 4.31 12.18 -13.02
N ILE A 199 4.37 12.92 -14.13
CA ILE A 199 3.49 14.07 -14.39
C ILE A 199 2.49 13.71 -15.50
N VAL A 200 1.20 13.85 -15.24
CA VAL A 200 0.14 13.70 -16.26
C VAL A 200 -0.26 15.08 -16.79
N ARG A 201 0.11 15.37 -18.04
CA ARG A 201 -0.16 16.62 -18.77
C ARG A 201 -1.09 16.38 -19.97
N THR A 202 -2.20 15.70 -19.73
CA THR A 202 -3.27 15.53 -20.71
C THR A 202 -4.62 15.34 -19.99
N SER A 203 -5.71 15.74 -20.65
CA SER A 203 -7.08 15.42 -20.22
C SER A 203 -7.61 14.13 -20.87
N ASP A 204 -6.88 13.57 -21.83
CA ASP A 204 -7.20 12.27 -22.43
C ASP A 204 -7.06 11.17 -21.37
N PRO A 205 -7.82 10.08 -21.47
CA PRO A 205 -7.71 8.97 -20.53
C PRO A 205 -6.29 8.37 -20.49
N VAL A 206 -5.71 8.32 -19.30
CA VAL A 206 -4.41 7.70 -19.02
C VAL A 206 -4.61 6.54 -18.07
N THR A 207 -4.04 5.38 -18.42
CA THR A 207 -3.96 4.20 -17.55
C THR A 207 -2.50 3.95 -17.20
N ILE A 208 -2.16 3.94 -15.92
CA ILE A 208 -0.88 3.47 -15.39
C ILE A 208 -1.15 2.12 -14.74
N THR A 209 -0.48 1.07 -15.21
CA THR A 209 -0.72 -0.27 -14.70
C THR A 209 0.54 -1.12 -14.66
N ARG A 210 0.58 -2.08 -13.73
CA ARG A 210 1.72 -2.99 -13.57
C ARG A 210 3.03 -2.20 -13.43
N SER A 211 3.01 -1.23 -12.52
CA SER A 211 4.08 -0.25 -12.36
C SER A 211 4.66 -0.26 -10.96
N ARG A 212 5.87 0.27 -10.84
CA ARG A 212 6.47 0.61 -9.55
C ARG A 212 6.88 2.07 -9.58
N ILE A 213 6.51 2.82 -8.56
CA ILE A 213 6.75 4.26 -8.51
C ILE A 213 7.32 4.60 -7.15
N ARG A 214 8.49 5.23 -7.13
CA ARG A 214 9.11 5.68 -5.89
C ARG A 214 9.69 7.07 -6.01
N GLY A 215 9.94 7.70 -4.87
CA GLY A 215 10.69 8.95 -4.87
C GLY A 215 10.40 9.87 -3.70
N VAL A 216 11.09 11.01 -3.72
CA VAL A 216 11.07 12.04 -2.68
C VAL A 216 10.15 13.23 -2.99
N GLY A 217 9.23 13.05 -3.96
CA GLY A 217 8.48 14.11 -4.66
C GLY A 217 7.82 15.18 -3.78
N HIS A 218 7.36 16.27 -4.42
CA HIS A 218 6.90 17.46 -3.69
C HIS A 218 5.54 17.26 -3.01
N TYR A 219 4.48 16.97 -3.79
CA TYR A 219 3.14 16.71 -3.27
C TYR A 219 2.73 15.25 -3.46
N GLY A 220 3.02 14.69 -4.64
CA GLY A 220 2.71 13.30 -4.98
C GLY A 220 3.83 12.62 -5.77
N LEU A 221 3.77 11.30 -5.86
CA LEU A 221 4.58 10.53 -6.81
C LEU A 221 4.00 10.61 -8.22
N ILE A 222 2.67 10.64 -8.33
CA ILE A 222 1.95 11.03 -9.53
C ILE A 222 1.27 12.38 -9.29
N GLU A 223 1.51 13.35 -10.16
CA GLU A 223 0.85 14.66 -10.13
C GLU A 223 0.20 15.00 -11.48
N GLY A 224 -0.88 15.77 -11.44
CA GLY A 224 -1.55 16.23 -12.66
C GLY A 224 -2.71 17.18 -12.40
N THR A 225 -3.14 17.89 -13.44
CA THR A 225 -4.31 18.79 -13.39
C THR A 225 -5.31 18.44 -14.48
N GLY A 226 -6.62 18.47 -14.20
CA GLY A 226 -7.66 18.33 -15.24
C GLY A 226 -7.73 16.95 -15.91
N ASN A 227 -7.14 15.93 -15.31
CA ASN A 227 -6.87 14.64 -15.95
C ASN A 227 -7.95 13.58 -15.67
N ARG A 228 -7.95 12.54 -16.53
CA ARG A 228 -8.70 11.29 -16.34
C ARG A 228 -7.71 10.15 -16.15
N LEU A 229 -7.44 9.81 -14.89
CA LEU A 229 -6.40 8.85 -14.53
C LEU A 229 -6.98 7.53 -14.03
N THR A 230 -6.45 6.43 -14.54
CA THR A 230 -6.59 5.09 -13.97
C THR A 230 -5.23 4.61 -13.52
N VAL A 231 -5.11 4.19 -12.26
CA VAL A 231 -3.90 3.60 -11.68
C VAL A 231 -4.28 2.26 -11.10
N THR A 232 -3.72 1.20 -11.67
CA THR A 232 -4.00 -0.17 -11.23
C THR A 232 -2.75 -0.99 -11.03
N ASN A 233 -2.77 -2.01 -10.16
CA ASN A 233 -1.66 -2.96 -10.03
C ASN A 233 -0.29 -2.27 -9.88
N THR A 234 -0.23 -1.20 -9.09
CA THR A 234 0.97 -0.36 -8.96
C THR A 234 1.45 -0.35 -7.51
N VAL A 235 2.77 -0.45 -7.34
CA VAL A 235 3.43 -0.37 -6.03
C VAL A 235 4.05 1.01 -5.86
N PHE A 236 3.70 1.69 -4.77
CA PHE A 236 4.18 3.02 -4.41
C PHE A 236 5.09 2.98 -3.18
N GLU A 237 6.26 3.61 -3.30
CA GLU A 237 7.27 3.69 -2.24
C GLU A 237 7.76 5.13 -2.04
N GLY A 238 7.31 5.77 -0.96
CA GLY A 238 7.66 7.15 -0.67
C GLY A 238 9.01 7.19 0.03
N GLN A 239 9.92 7.98 -0.51
CA GLN A 239 11.22 8.20 0.09
C GLN A 239 11.19 9.51 0.86
N ARG A 240 11.96 9.57 1.96
CA ARG A 240 12.11 10.81 2.70
C ARG A 240 13.01 11.79 1.95
N PRO A 241 12.63 13.07 1.86
CA PRO A 241 13.34 14.05 1.05
C PRO A 241 14.68 14.49 1.65
N ARG A 242 15.00 14.13 2.91
CA ARG A 242 16.18 14.66 3.64
C ARG A 242 16.17 16.19 3.71
N ILE A 243 14.97 16.77 3.81
CA ILE A 243 14.74 18.22 3.91
C ILE A 243 13.92 18.47 5.15
N ARG A 244 14.50 19.22 6.09
CA ARG A 244 13.85 19.54 7.35
C ARG A 244 12.46 20.13 7.11
N GLY A 245 11.44 19.57 7.77
CA GLY A 245 10.06 20.06 7.68
C GLY A 245 9.24 19.51 6.51
N ARG A 246 9.82 18.69 5.62
CA ARG A 246 9.07 18.01 4.55
C ARG A 246 8.79 16.54 4.91
N SER A 247 7.65 16.02 4.50
CA SER A 247 7.25 14.61 4.68
C SER A 247 7.45 13.81 3.39
N ALA A 248 7.17 12.50 3.44
CA ALA A 248 7.07 11.68 2.23
C ALA A 248 5.84 12.11 1.39
N PRO A 249 5.88 11.98 0.05
CA PRO A 249 4.80 12.42 -0.83
C PRO A 249 3.52 11.58 -0.70
N MET A 250 2.42 12.07 -1.27
CA MET A 250 1.24 11.24 -1.58
C MET A 250 1.56 10.24 -2.70
N ALA A 251 0.85 9.11 -2.80
CA ALA A 251 0.91 8.24 -3.99
C ALA A 251 0.45 9.00 -5.23
N VAL A 252 -0.68 9.69 -5.09
CA VAL A 252 -1.34 10.44 -6.15
C VAL A 252 -1.82 11.76 -5.59
N SER A 253 -1.45 12.88 -6.23
CA SER A 253 -1.95 14.21 -5.88
C SER A 253 -2.46 14.90 -7.14
N LEU A 254 -3.78 15.03 -7.27
CA LEU A 254 -4.41 15.62 -8.46
C LEU A 254 -5.16 16.90 -8.09
N PHE A 255 -4.99 17.91 -8.93
CA PHE A 255 -5.73 19.16 -8.86
C PHE A 255 -6.81 19.18 -9.95
N GLN A 256 -8.04 19.57 -9.60
CA GLN A 256 -9.16 19.68 -10.55
C GLN A 256 -9.33 18.42 -11.40
N ALA A 257 -9.19 17.23 -10.79
CA ALA A 257 -9.30 15.97 -11.50
C ALA A 257 -10.70 15.83 -12.14
N ARG A 258 -10.75 15.07 -13.24
CA ARG A 258 -12.00 14.68 -13.90
C ARG A 258 -12.36 13.23 -13.63
N ARG A 259 -11.38 12.34 -13.50
CA ARG A 259 -11.63 10.94 -13.14
C ARG A 259 -10.42 10.38 -12.39
N LEU A 260 -10.68 9.58 -11.37
CA LEU A 260 -9.66 8.72 -10.77
C LEU A 260 -10.20 7.32 -10.55
N THR A 261 -9.55 6.32 -11.13
CA THR A 261 -9.65 4.93 -10.69
C THR A 261 -8.32 4.57 -10.04
N PHE A 262 -8.31 4.21 -8.76
CA PHE A 262 -7.12 3.82 -8.01
C PHE A 262 -7.39 2.45 -7.37
N GLU A 263 -7.03 1.37 -8.08
CA GLU A 263 -7.43 0.02 -7.69
C GLU A 263 -6.28 -0.98 -7.67
N HIS A 264 -6.32 -1.96 -6.76
CA HIS A 264 -5.30 -3.01 -6.71
C HIS A 264 -3.86 -2.48 -6.55
N ASN A 265 -3.68 -1.39 -5.80
CA ASN A 265 -2.37 -0.78 -5.56
C ASN A 265 -1.85 -1.10 -4.17
N VAL A 266 -0.53 -1.01 -4.01
CA VAL A 266 0.17 -1.12 -2.73
C VAL A 266 0.83 0.21 -2.40
N VAL A 267 0.54 0.77 -1.22
CA VAL A 267 1.06 2.08 -0.76
C VAL A 267 1.79 1.87 0.58
N ARG A 268 3.07 2.25 0.67
CA ARG A 268 3.89 2.00 1.86
C ARG A 268 4.63 3.25 2.34
N GLN A 269 4.51 3.56 3.64
CA GLN A 269 5.32 4.56 4.33
C GLN A 269 5.24 5.97 3.71
N GLN A 270 4.04 6.38 3.28
CA GLN A 270 3.82 7.63 2.53
C GLN A 270 2.33 8.02 2.54
N GLY A 271 1.93 9.10 1.88
CA GLY A 271 0.50 9.42 1.68
C GLY A 271 -0.20 8.54 0.64
N GLY A 272 -1.53 8.44 0.71
CA GLY A 272 -2.34 7.76 -0.29
C GLY A 272 -2.76 8.69 -1.44
N VAL A 273 -4.06 8.90 -1.61
CA VAL A 273 -4.64 9.75 -2.67
C VAL A 273 -5.06 11.10 -2.12
N ARG A 274 -4.66 12.19 -2.79
CA ARG A 274 -5.17 13.54 -2.59
C ARG A 274 -5.86 14.03 -3.85
N LEU A 275 -7.12 14.40 -3.72
CA LEU A 275 -7.87 15.14 -4.74
C LEU A 275 -8.16 16.54 -4.21
N THR A 276 -7.76 17.56 -4.96
CA THR A 276 -8.04 18.96 -4.62
C THR A 276 -8.85 19.58 -5.74
N GLN A 277 -10.08 20.00 -5.46
CA GLN A 277 -11.06 20.46 -6.44
C GLN A 277 -11.46 19.38 -7.46
N TRP A 278 -12.64 19.54 -8.06
CA TRP A 278 -13.22 18.58 -8.99
C TRP A 278 -13.75 19.27 -10.25
N GLN A 279 -13.50 18.68 -11.41
CA GLN A 279 -14.01 19.15 -12.71
C GLN A 279 -14.74 18.06 -13.52
N GLY A 280 -14.82 16.84 -13.00
CA GLY A 280 -15.45 15.74 -13.70
C GLY A 280 -16.96 15.93 -13.88
N GLN A 281 -17.48 15.48 -15.01
CA GLN A 281 -18.89 15.58 -15.37
C GLN A 281 -19.56 14.20 -15.37
N ALA A 282 -20.64 14.04 -14.61
CA ALA A 282 -21.34 12.75 -14.53
C ALA A 282 -21.81 12.24 -15.92
N SER A 283 -22.16 13.16 -16.83
CA SER A 283 -22.52 12.86 -18.22
C SER A 283 -21.41 12.13 -19.00
N ASP A 284 -20.15 12.35 -18.61
CA ASP A 284 -18.97 11.77 -19.26
C ASP A 284 -18.54 10.46 -18.58
N GLY A 285 -19.31 9.98 -17.58
CA GLY A 285 -18.95 8.86 -16.72
C GLY A 285 -17.79 9.16 -15.76
N ASP A 286 -17.47 10.44 -15.56
CA ASP A 286 -16.41 10.89 -14.68
C ASP A 286 -16.79 10.72 -13.21
N THR A 287 -15.89 10.06 -12.47
CA THR A 287 -16.10 9.72 -11.07
C THR A 287 -14.78 9.33 -10.40
N VAL A 288 -14.83 8.99 -9.11
CA VAL A 288 -13.71 8.50 -8.33
C VAL A 288 -13.99 7.10 -7.79
N ARG A 289 -13.07 6.17 -8.03
CA ARG A 289 -13.06 4.83 -7.42
C ARG A 289 -11.71 4.59 -6.77
N ILE A 290 -11.70 4.29 -5.48
CA ILE A 290 -10.50 3.94 -4.71
C ILE A 290 -10.77 2.61 -4.03
N ARG A 291 -10.34 1.50 -4.63
CA ARG A 291 -10.77 0.16 -4.21
C ARG A 291 -9.68 -0.89 -4.18
N TYR A 292 -9.83 -1.89 -3.31
CA TYR A 292 -8.98 -3.09 -3.32
C TYR A 292 -7.48 -2.79 -3.08
N ASN A 293 -7.16 -1.68 -2.41
CA ASN A 293 -5.79 -1.28 -2.17
C ASN A 293 -5.28 -1.81 -0.83
N LEU A 294 -3.96 -2.03 -0.77
CA LEU A 294 -3.22 -2.34 0.46
C LEU A 294 -2.37 -1.14 0.84
N ALA A 295 -2.67 -0.50 1.95
CA ALA A 295 -1.93 0.65 2.47
C ALA A 295 -1.34 0.34 3.84
N SER A 296 -0.07 0.69 4.04
CA SER A 296 0.59 0.58 5.34
C SER A 296 1.39 1.82 5.70
N ASN A 297 1.29 2.19 6.98
CA ASN A 297 2.01 3.30 7.60
C ASN A 297 1.92 4.60 6.80
N ILE A 298 0.71 5.13 6.68
CA ILE A 298 0.50 6.43 6.08
C ILE A 298 1.18 7.49 6.95
N ASP A 299 2.21 8.16 6.42
CA ASP A 299 3.16 8.87 7.26
C ASP A 299 3.35 10.35 6.89
N GLY A 300 2.77 11.23 7.71
CA GLY A 300 2.95 12.68 7.62
C GLY A 300 4.09 13.23 8.46
N ARG A 301 4.90 12.40 9.15
CA ARG A 301 6.03 12.90 9.95
C ARG A 301 7.03 13.63 9.06
N GLN A 302 7.35 14.86 9.45
CA GLN A 302 8.35 15.66 8.77
C GLN A 302 9.75 15.09 8.98
N ASP A 303 10.66 15.34 8.03
CA ASP A 303 12.06 14.95 8.09
C ASP A 303 12.86 15.94 8.96
N ASP A 304 13.93 15.48 9.59
CA ASP A 304 14.85 16.28 10.41
C ASP A 304 15.94 17.00 9.60
N GLY A 305 16.05 16.72 8.30
CA GLY A 305 17.11 17.15 7.39
C GLY A 305 18.15 16.07 7.10
N PHE A 306 18.08 14.91 7.77
CA PHE A 306 19.04 13.80 7.64
C PHE A 306 18.39 12.51 7.14
N GLY A 307 17.09 12.52 6.83
CA GLY A 307 16.37 11.32 6.41
C GLY A 307 15.65 10.62 7.55
N ASN A 308 15.53 11.22 8.74
CA ASN A 308 14.81 10.62 9.88
C ASN A 308 13.46 11.32 10.11
N PRO A 309 12.42 10.58 10.52
CA PRO A 309 11.17 11.19 10.96
C PRO A 309 11.38 11.97 12.27
N ILE A 310 10.84 13.19 12.30
CA ILE A 310 10.63 13.94 13.52
C ILE A 310 9.48 13.28 14.31
N THR A 311 9.73 13.02 15.60
CA THR A 311 8.77 12.37 16.50
C THR A 311 8.13 13.30 17.52
N SER A 312 8.55 14.57 17.58
CA SER A 312 7.99 15.61 18.45
C SER A 312 6.64 16.18 18.00
N GLY A 313 6.04 15.62 16.95
CA GLY A 313 4.67 15.89 16.50
C GLY A 313 4.54 16.86 15.32
N GLU A 314 5.64 17.44 14.84
CA GLU A 314 5.65 18.20 13.59
C GLU A 314 5.23 17.32 12.42
N ARG A 315 4.21 17.78 11.68
CA ARG A 315 3.54 16.96 10.68
C ARG A 315 3.10 17.73 9.46
N THR A 316 3.06 17.02 8.34
CA THR A 316 2.25 17.38 7.17
C THR A 316 0.94 16.63 7.26
N ILE A 317 -0.18 17.33 7.01
CA ILE A 317 -1.50 16.67 6.91
C ILE A 317 -1.44 15.63 5.80
N THR A 318 -1.61 14.36 6.18
CA THR A 318 -1.44 13.20 5.32
C THR A 318 -2.48 12.15 5.67
N ASN A 319 -3.07 11.55 4.63
CA ASN A 319 -4.24 10.68 4.71
C ASN A 319 -4.04 9.49 3.76
N PHE A 320 -4.80 8.42 3.95
CA PHE A 320 -4.93 7.42 2.89
C PHE A 320 -5.82 7.96 1.76
N VAL A 321 -6.92 8.64 2.10
CA VAL A 321 -7.73 9.39 1.13
C VAL A 321 -8.04 10.78 1.68
N GLN A 322 -7.66 11.81 0.94
CA GLN A 322 -8.05 13.20 1.18
C GLN A 322 -8.84 13.72 -0.01
N PHE A 323 -10.11 14.05 0.22
CA PHE A 323 -10.86 14.91 -0.68
C PHE A 323 -10.82 16.32 -0.10
N ASN A 324 -10.36 17.28 -0.89
CA ASN A 324 -10.31 18.68 -0.52
C ASN A 324 -11.10 19.48 -1.57
N GLN A 325 -12.28 19.97 -1.19
CA GLN A 325 -13.18 20.69 -2.09
C GLN A 325 -13.60 19.87 -3.32
N VAL A 326 -13.80 18.56 -3.15
CA VAL A 326 -14.38 17.68 -4.19
C VAL A 326 -15.89 17.72 -4.05
N GLN A 327 -16.54 18.62 -4.79
CA GLN A 327 -17.95 18.97 -4.59
C GLN A 327 -18.82 18.52 -5.76
N GLY A 328 -20.07 18.15 -5.47
CA GLY A 328 -21.07 17.76 -6.47
C GLY A 328 -20.70 16.52 -7.27
N ILE A 329 -19.84 15.65 -6.74
CA ILE A 329 -19.41 14.44 -7.45
C ILE A 329 -20.54 13.39 -7.45
N SER A 330 -20.67 12.66 -8.55
CA SER A 330 -21.58 11.51 -8.66
C SER A 330 -20.79 10.21 -8.81
N GLY A 331 -21.31 9.13 -8.22
CA GLY A 331 -20.78 7.77 -8.36
C GLY A 331 -19.50 7.47 -7.58
N ALA A 332 -19.05 8.38 -6.71
CA ALA A 332 -17.79 8.22 -5.99
C ALA A 332 -17.84 7.04 -5.00
N GLU A 333 -16.81 6.21 -4.99
CA GLU A 333 -16.73 4.98 -4.20
C GLU A 333 -15.32 4.79 -3.62
N ILE A 334 -15.23 4.63 -2.30
CA ILE A 334 -14.02 4.26 -1.56
C ILE A 334 -14.32 2.97 -0.81
N ALA A 335 -13.89 1.82 -1.35
CA ALA A 335 -14.35 0.54 -0.84
C ALA A 335 -13.29 -0.56 -0.79
N TRP A 336 -13.42 -1.47 0.18
CA TRP A 336 -12.57 -2.66 0.26
C TRP A 336 -11.07 -2.37 0.29
N ASN A 337 -10.66 -1.29 0.94
CA ASN A 337 -9.25 -0.98 1.18
C ASN A 337 -8.81 -1.49 2.56
N GLN A 338 -7.58 -1.99 2.66
CA GLN A 338 -6.92 -2.25 3.93
C GLN A 338 -5.94 -1.11 4.20
N VAL A 339 -6.08 -0.43 5.34
CA VAL A 339 -5.14 0.59 5.81
C VAL A 339 -4.66 0.22 7.21
N ILE A 340 -3.37 -0.06 7.38
CA ILE A 340 -2.79 -0.41 8.68
C ILE A 340 -1.62 0.52 8.99
N ASN A 341 -1.78 1.32 10.05
CA ASN A 341 -0.75 2.21 10.57
C ASN A 341 -0.20 1.62 11.86
N THR A 342 1.06 1.22 11.87
CA THR A 342 1.71 0.67 13.07
C THR A 342 2.12 1.80 14.02
N PRO A 343 1.91 1.66 15.35
CA PRO A 343 2.42 2.62 16.33
C PRO A 343 3.90 2.93 16.12
N TYR A 344 4.31 4.18 16.34
CA TYR A 344 5.68 4.68 16.15
C TYR A 344 6.21 4.66 14.71
N GLN A 345 5.49 4.10 13.75
CA GLN A 345 5.94 3.98 12.35
C GLN A 345 5.25 4.97 11.40
N SER A 346 4.28 5.73 11.88
CA SER A 346 3.47 6.62 11.06
C SER A 346 2.93 7.79 11.87
N LEU A 347 2.44 8.81 11.17
CA LEU A 347 1.61 9.89 11.69
C LEU A 347 0.60 10.25 10.60
N VAL A 348 -0.35 9.33 10.39
CA VAL A 348 -1.55 9.62 9.62
C VAL A 348 -2.38 10.59 10.45
N GLU A 349 -2.93 11.61 9.82
CA GLU A 349 -3.99 12.37 10.47
C GLU A 349 -5.26 11.53 10.44
N ASP A 350 -6.22 11.85 9.57
CA ASP A 350 -7.38 11.02 9.33
C ASP A 350 -7.09 10.04 8.20
N ASN A 351 -7.47 8.79 8.34
CA ASN A 351 -7.25 7.82 7.27
C ASN A 351 -8.06 8.19 6.02
N ILE A 352 -9.34 8.53 6.18
CA ILE A 352 -10.21 9.02 5.12
C ILE A 352 -10.86 10.33 5.57
N ASN A 353 -10.60 11.43 4.86
CA ASN A 353 -11.12 12.76 5.19
C ASN A 353 -11.84 13.41 4.00
N MET A 354 -13.06 13.88 4.27
CA MET A 354 -13.93 14.57 3.32
C MET A 354 -14.01 16.08 3.63
N TYR A 355 -12.90 16.79 3.40
CA TYR A 355 -12.80 18.23 3.64
C TYR A 355 -13.57 19.02 2.57
N LEU A 356 -14.61 19.74 2.98
CA LEU A 356 -15.50 20.55 2.15
C LEU A 356 -15.92 19.86 0.86
N SER A 357 -16.25 18.59 0.97
CA SER A 357 -16.53 17.74 -0.19
C SER A 357 -17.97 17.24 -0.15
N SER A 358 -18.55 16.96 -1.30
CA SER A 358 -19.95 16.56 -1.37
C SER A 358 -20.26 15.64 -2.53
N GLY A 359 -21.13 14.66 -2.26
CA GLY A 359 -21.86 13.98 -3.31
C GLY A 359 -23.08 14.79 -3.75
N VAL A 360 -23.95 14.15 -4.53
CA VAL A 360 -25.29 14.66 -4.81
C VAL A 360 -26.34 13.76 -4.17
N LYS A 361 -27.56 14.28 -3.97
CA LYS A 361 -28.65 13.55 -3.28
C LYS A 361 -28.88 12.14 -3.80
N ASP A 362 -28.89 11.98 -5.12
CA ASP A 362 -29.16 10.69 -5.78
C ASP A 362 -27.88 9.88 -6.04
N SER A 363 -26.71 10.44 -5.71
CA SER A 363 -25.40 9.81 -5.90
C SER A 363 -24.41 10.30 -4.83
N PRO A 364 -24.61 9.90 -3.56
CA PRO A 364 -23.72 10.26 -2.46
C PRO A 364 -22.33 9.66 -2.66
N ILE A 365 -21.32 10.24 -2.01
CA ILE A 365 -19.99 9.64 -1.90
C ILE A 365 -20.11 8.40 -1.00
N LYS A 366 -19.80 7.21 -1.52
CA LYS A 366 -19.90 5.95 -0.75
C LYS A 366 -18.53 5.54 -0.22
N ILE A 367 -18.46 5.25 1.07
CA ILE A 367 -17.24 4.81 1.77
C ILE A 367 -17.60 3.53 2.52
N HIS A 368 -17.21 2.35 2.04
CA HIS A 368 -17.70 1.11 2.64
C HIS A 368 -16.77 -0.08 2.60
N ASP A 369 -17.01 -1.03 3.52
CA ASP A 369 -16.27 -2.29 3.60
C ASP A 369 -14.74 -2.11 3.70
N ASN A 370 -14.27 -0.95 4.18
CA ASN A 370 -12.86 -0.70 4.41
C ASN A 370 -12.44 -1.25 5.79
N TYR A 371 -11.20 -1.73 5.88
CA TYR A 371 -10.54 -1.99 7.15
C TYR A 371 -9.48 -0.92 7.41
N ILE A 372 -9.63 -0.21 8.52
CA ILE A 372 -8.72 0.85 8.93
C ILE A 372 -8.23 0.53 10.33
N GLN A 373 -6.91 0.47 10.51
CA GLN A 373 -6.29 0.27 11.80
C GLN A 373 -5.23 1.32 12.06
N GLY A 374 -5.33 1.97 13.22
CA GLY A 374 -4.34 2.95 13.67
C GLY A 374 -4.50 4.34 13.07
N ALA A 375 -4.25 5.33 13.92
CA ALA A 375 -4.11 6.75 13.62
C ALA A 375 -3.45 7.38 14.86
N TYR A 376 -2.14 7.18 14.97
CA TYR A 376 -1.37 7.41 16.20
C TYR A 376 -0.55 8.69 16.09
N ASN A 377 -0.31 9.36 17.22
CA ASN A 377 0.81 10.30 17.31
C ASN A 377 2.12 9.58 16.98
N ALA A 378 3.18 10.35 16.66
CA ALA A 378 4.49 9.77 16.42
C ALA A 378 5.07 9.09 17.69
N ASP A 379 4.72 9.61 18.87
CA ASP A 379 4.93 8.95 20.17
C ASP A 379 3.57 8.72 20.88
N PRO A 380 2.83 7.65 20.52
CA PRO A 380 1.49 7.43 21.03
C PRO A 380 1.41 7.08 22.52
N ALA A 381 2.53 6.75 23.18
CA ALA A 381 2.53 6.47 24.61
C ALA A 381 2.57 7.73 25.48
N HIS A 382 3.05 8.86 24.93
CA HIS A 382 3.31 10.06 25.73
C HIS A 382 2.70 11.34 25.13
N ASP A 383 2.45 11.38 23.81
CA ASP A 383 1.86 12.54 23.16
C ASP A 383 0.32 12.47 23.21
N ALA A 384 -0.27 13.27 24.10
CA ALA A 384 -1.72 13.37 24.25
C ALA A 384 -2.39 14.38 23.29
N ARG A 385 -1.62 15.04 22.41
CA ARG A 385 -2.21 15.94 21.39
C ARG A 385 -2.99 15.15 20.36
N TYR A 386 -3.85 15.84 19.62
CA TYR A 386 -4.63 15.28 18.52
C TYR A 386 -3.75 14.49 17.52
N ALA A 387 -4.01 13.19 17.36
CA ALA A 387 -3.38 12.36 16.33
C ALA A 387 -4.10 12.51 14.97
N GLY A 388 -5.42 12.33 14.98
CA GLY A 388 -6.25 12.05 13.82
C GLY A 388 -7.14 10.82 14.07
N GLY A 389 -7.89 10.35 13.08
CA GLY A 389 -8.83 9.24 13.25
C GLY A 389 -9.03 8.33 12.04
N GLY A 390 -10.15 7.60 12.05
CA GLY A 390 -10.51 6.69 10.96
C GLY A 390 -11.14 7.43 9.78
N ILE A 391 -12.46 7.61 9.81
CA ILE A 391 -13.23 8.22 8.71
C ILE A 391 -13.92 9.49 9.20
N LEU A 392 -13.64 10.61 8.54
CA LEU A 392 -14.23 11.91 8.84
C LEU A 392 -15.12 12.39 7.70
N LEU A 393 -16.40 12.50 8.00
CA LEU A 393 -17.41 13.08 7.14
C LEU A 393 -17.65 14.54 7.52
N GLY A 394 -18.05 15.33 6.55
CA GLY A 394 -18.51 16.69 6.81
C GLY A 394 -17.40 17.63 7.28
N ASP A 395 -16.13 17.35 6.97
CA ASP A 395 -15.03 18.14 7.48
C ASP A 395 -14.96 19.53 6.80
N GLY A 396 -14.47 20.53 7.51
CA GLY A 396 -14.41 21.92 7.07
C GLY A 396 -15.72 22.72 7.19
N LYS A 397 -15.57 24.04 7.35
CA LYS A 397 -16.69 24.99 7.47
C LYS A 397 -17.31 25.30 6.10
N SER A 398 -18.51 24.79 5.86
CA SER A 398 -19.30 25.14 4.67
C SER A 398 -19.84 26.57 4.76
N GLU A 399 -19.82 27.29 3.63
CA GLU A 399 -20.42 28.62 3.49
C GLU A 399 -21.66 28.61 2.57
N ARG A 400 -21.80 27.58 1.71
CA ARG A 400 -22.92 27.45 0.76
C ARG A 400 -23.52 26.05 0.78
N LEU A 401 -24.82 26.00 0.49
CA LEU A 401 -25.54 24.74 0.30
C LEU A 401 -24.87 23.92 -0.81
N GLY A 402 -24.63 22.63 -0.53
CA GLY A 402 -24.00 21.71 -1.47
C GLY A 402 -22.47 21.68 -1.41
N ASP A 403 -21.81 22.57 -0.65
CA ASP A 403 -20.35 22.51 -0.49
C ASP A 403 -19.91 21.27 0.31
N ASN A 404 -20.74 20.79 1.23
CA ASN A 404 -20.39 19.73 2.17
C ASN A 404 -21.61 18.88 2.52
N GLY A 405 -21.55 17.57 2.32
CA GLY A 405 -22.68 16.67 2.59
C GLY A 405 -22.85 15.54 1.57
N TYR A 406 -23.92 14.76 1.73
CA TYR A 406 -24.22 13.58 0.89
C TYR A 406 -23.05 12.57 0.87
N GLN A 407 -22.51 12.26 2.05
CA GLN A 407 -21.43 11.29 2.23
C GLN A 407 -21.93 10.13 3.08
N TRP A 408 -21.80 8.90 2.58
CA TRP A 408 -22.31 7.69 3.23
C TRP A 408 -21.16 6.75 3.58
N ALA A 409 -20.90 6.57 4.87
CA ALA A 409 -19.93 5.62 5.39
C ALA A 409 -20.61 4.40 6.04
N TYR A 410 -20.42 3.21 5.49
CA TYR A 410 -21.09 2.00 6.00
C TYR A 410 -20.29 0.70 5.90
N ASN A 411 -20.60 -0.29 6.74
CA ASN A 411 -19.90 -1.58 6.78
C ASN A 411 -18.36 -1.49 6.96
N ASN A 412 -17.83 -0.35 7.40
CA ASN A 412 -16.40 -0.20 7.65
C ASN A 412 -16.06 -0.80 9.01
N ARG A 413 -14.83 -1.33 9.11
CA ARG A 413 -14.21 -1.70 10.39
C ARG A 413 -13.08 -0.73 10.69
N VAL A 414 -13.23 0.04 11.77
CA VAL A 414 -12.21 0.98 12.25
C VAL A 414 -11.72 0.52 13.60
N VAL A 415 -10.42 0.25 13.69
CA VAL A 415 -9.82 -0.49 14.79
C VAL A 415 -8.64 0.28 15.39
N GLY A 416 -8.65 0.46 16.71
CA GLY A 416 -7.48 0.94 17.46
C GLY A 416 -6.90 2.28 17.01
N THR A 417 -7.69 3.21 16.46
CA THR A 417 -7.25 4.59 16.22
C THR A 417 -7.13 5.36 17.55
N ALA A 418 -6.31 6.41 17.61
CA ALA A 418 -6.09 7.10 18.88
C ALA A 418 -7.24 8.08 19.23
N ASN A 419 -7.51 9.09 18.41
CA ASN A 419 -8.46 10.12 18.83
C ASN A 419 -9.92 9.70 18.58
N TYR A 420 -10.28 9.32 17.36
CA TYR A 420 -11.63 8.86 17.06
C TYR A 420 -11.69 7.82 15.94
N ALA A 421 -12.77 7.04 15.89
CA ALA A 421 -12.98 6.05 14.86
C ALA A 421 -13.71 6.64 13.65
N LEU A 422 -14.87 7.24 13.87
CA LEU A 422 -15.81 7.64 12.83
C LEU A 422 -16.47 8.97 13.23
N GLY A 423 -16.60 9.92 12.31
CA GLY A 423 -17.11 11.24 12.65
C GLY A 423 -17.94 11.92 11.57
N VAL A 424 -18.88 12.77 12.01
CA VAL A 424 -19.58 13.78 11.20
C VAL A 424 -19.38 15.13 11.90
N LEU A 425 -18.57 16.01 11.31
CA LEU A 425 -18.24 17.33 11.91
C LEU A 425 -18.97 18.53 11.29
N GLY A 426 -19.71 18.29 10.22
CA GLY A 426 -20.33 19.32 9.40
C GLY A 426 -21.16 18.70 8.27
N GLY A 427 -21.68 19.55 7.39
CA GLY A 427 -22.42 19.14 6.19
C GLY A 427 -23.83 18.61 6.44
N LEU A 428 -24.52 18.34 5.33
CA LEU A 428 -25.91 17.91 5.27
C LEU A 428 -26.05 16.46 4.80
N GLU A 429 -27.09 15.76 5.28
CA GLU A 429 -27.54 14.48 4.70
C GLU A 429 -26.45 13.40 4.67
N ASN A 430 -25.47 13.48 5.58
CA ASN A 430 -24.46 12.44 5.73
C ASN A 430 -25.07 11.23 6.44
N ARG A 431 -24.57 10.04 6.11
CA ARG A 431 -25.00 8.80 6.73
C ARG A 431 -23.81 8.01 7.21
N LEU A 432 -23.85 7.56 8.45
CA LEU A 432 -22.82 6.73 9.05
C LEU A 432 -23.51 5.54 9.70
N TYR A 433 -23.44 4.35 9.09
CA TYR A 433 -24.26 3.22 9.52
C TYR A 433 -23.65 1.84 9.32
N ASP A 434 -24.07 0.86 10.12
CA ASP A 434 -23.59 -0.53 10.05
C ASP A 434 -22.06 -0.67 10.15
N ASN A 435 -21.36 0.32 10.71
CA ASN A 435 -19.92 0.26 10.93
C ASN A 435 -19.61 -0.40 12.28
N ARG A 436 -18.40 -0.96 12.37
CA ARG A 436 -17.83 -1.45 13.63
C ARG A 436 -16.62 -0.60 14.02
N ALA A 437 -16.66 -0.05 15.23
CA ALA A 437 -15.59 0.78 15.79
C ALA A 437 -15.11 0.15 17.10
N ILE A 438 -13.93 -0.48 17.08
CA ILE A 438 -13.38 -1.23 18.21
C ILE A 438 -12.02 -0.65 18.60
N GLY A 439 -11.88 -0.16 19.83
CA GLY A 439 -10.66 0.49 20.31
C GLY A 439 -10.42 0.25 21.80
N SER A 440 -9.46 -0.61 22.12
CA SER A 440 -9.01 -0.96 23.47
C SER A 440 -8.30 0.19 24.18
N GLY A 441 -7.76 1.15 23.41
CA GLY A 441 -6.94 2.24 23.90
C GLY A 441 -5.55 1.80 24.39
N LEU A 442 -5.11 0.62 23.97
CA LEU A 442 -3.82 0.03 24.32
C LEU A 442 -2.92 -0.09 23.09
N LEU A 443 -1.63 0.11 23.31
CA LEU A 443 -0.58 -0.28 22.38
C LEU A 443 -0.36 -1.80 22.42
N PRO A 444 0.28 -2.39 21.40
CA PRO A 444 0.57 -3.83 21.38
C PRO A 444 1.39 -4.34 22.58
N ASP A 445 2.14 -3.47 23.25
CA ASP A 445 2.91 -3.79 24.46
C ASP A 445 2.11 -3.61 25.77
N GLY A 446 0.81 -3.29 25.67
CA GLY A 446 -0.10 -3.10 26.79
C GLY A 446 -0.05 -1.72 27.44
N ARG A 447 0.75 -0.78 26.94
CA ARG A 447 0.72 0.61 27.44
C ARG A 447 -0.51 1.36 26.91
N PRO A 448 -1.09 2.30 27.67
CA PRO A 448 -2.16 3.16 27.18
C PRO A 448 -1.71 4.06 26.02
N ILE A 449 -2.65 4.31 25.09
CA ILE A 449 -2.50 5.36 24.07
C ILE A 449 -2.85 6.71 24.71
N ALA A 450 -1.92 7.67 24.67
CA ALA A 450 -2.02 8.94 25.38
C ALA A 450 -3.15 9.85 24.85
N SER A 451 -3.38 9.84 23.55
CA SER A 451 -4.43 10.65 22.87
C SER A 451 -5.76 9.91 22.70
N GLN A 452 -5.95 8.78 23.41
CA GLN A 452 -7.18 7.99 23.34
C GLN A 452 -8.41 8.80 23.76
N ASN A 453 -9.42 8.92 22.89
CA ASN A 453 -10.58 9.76 23.15
C ASN A 453 -11.95 9.07 22.97
N THR A 454 -12.57 9.05 21.77
CA THR A 454 -13.97 8.59 21.63
C THR A 454 -14.24 7.81 20.35
N GLY A 455 -15.22 6.90 20.34
CA GLY A 455 -15.52 6.07 19.17
C GLY A 455 -16.14 6.86 18.02
N LEU A 456 -17.40 7.31 18.19
CA LEU A 456 -18.12 8.12 17.21
C LEU A 456 -18.16 9.60 17.57
N VAL A 457 -18.15 10.48 16.57
CA VAL A 457 -18.35 11.92 16.77
C VAL A 457 -19.49 12.44 15.90
N VAL A 458 -20.43 13.19 16.50
CA VAL A 458 -21.43 13.99 15.76
C VAL A 458 -21.49 15.36 16.40
N TRP A 459 -20.83 16.32 15.77
CA TRP A 459 -20.60 17.62 16.37
C TRP A 459 -20.56 18.68 15.29
N ASN A 460 -21.37 19.73 15.40
CA ASN A 460 -21.28 20.93 14.58
C ASN A 460 -20.04 21.74 14.99
N MET A 461 -18.86 21.15 14.81
CA MET A 461 -17.57 21.69 15.27
C MET A 461 -17.29 23.05 14.64
N TYR A 462 -17.70 23.22 13.38
CA TYR A 462 -17.50 24.44 12.61
C TYR A 462 -18.52 25.54 12.90
N LYS A 463 -19.50 25.29 13.79
CA LYS A 463 -20.60 26.21 14.08
C LYS A 463 -21.26 26.68 12.77
N ALA A 464 -21.47 25.74 11.85
CA ALA A 464 -22.12 26.01 10.58
C ALA A 464 -23.52 26.59 10.83
N GLY A 465 -23.90 27.55 9.99
CA GLY A 465 -25.20 28.21 10.10
C GLY A 465 -26.37 27.25 9.88
N ALA A 466 -27.57 27.72 10.22
CA ALA A 466 -28.80 26.96 10.01
C ALA A 466 -28.91 26.51 8.54
N GLY A 467 -29.18 25.23 8.33
CA GLY A 467 -29.28 24.65 6.99
C GLY A 467 -27.94 24.32 6.31
N LEU A 468 -26.80 24.48 6.99
CA LEU A 468 -25.48 24.03 6.50
C LEU A 468 -24.90 22.84 7.30
N PHE A 469 -25.56 22.50 8.41
CA PHE A 469 -25.35 21.26 9.17
C PHE A 469 -26.70 20.72 9.64
N GLY A 470 -27.00 19.45 9.35
CA GLY A 470 -28.30 18.88 9.70
C GLY A 470 -28.70 17.69 8.84
N ASN A 471 -29.80 17.04 9.22
CA ASN A 471 -30.33 15.83 8.60
C ASN A 471 -29.31 14.68 8.45
N ASN A 472 -28.30 14.65 9.31
CA ASN A 472 -27.32 13.56 9.32
C ASN A 472 -27.89 12.35 10.08
N SER A 473 -27.63 11.15 9.59
CA SER A 473 -28.10 9.91 10.21
C SER A 473 -26.93 9.03 10.63
N VAL A 474 -26.76 8.80 11.93
CA VAL A 474 -25.68 7.97 12.50
C VAL A 474 -26.27 6.79 13.26
N LYS A 475 -26.54 5.68 12.56
CA LYS A 475 -27.38 4.59 13.08
C LYS A 475 -26.79 3.21 12.89
N SER A 476 -27.18 2.25 13.71
CA SER A 476 -26.81 0.84 13.59
C SER A 476 -25.31 0.56 13.64
N ASN A 477 -24.51 1.51 14.13
CA ASN A 477 -23.09 1.28 14.34
C ASN A 477 -22.89 0.51 15.65
N ALA A 478 -21.94 -0.42 15.67
CA ALA A 478 -21.58 -1.19 16.84
C ALA A 478 -20.21 -0.72 17.36
N VAL A 479 -20.17 -0.21 18.59
CA VAL A 479 -19.02 0.52 19.11
C VAL A 479 -18.58 -0.03 20.46
N ALA A 480 -17.35 -0.52 20.54
CA ALA A 480 -16.64 -0.78 21.79
C ALA A 480 -15.43 0.16 21.81
N TRP A 481 -15.44 1.19 22.65
CA TRP A 481 -14.34 2.16 22.66
C TRP A 481 -13.98 2.55 24.07
N ASN A 482 -12.72 2.35 24.42
CA ASN A 482 -12.18 2.70 25.71
C ASN A 482 -11.58 4.11 25.66
N SER A 483 -11.71 4.84 26.76
CA SER A 483 -10.99 6.06 27.05
C SER A 483 -10.39 5.97 28.45
N ARG A 484 -9.43 6.86 28.74
CA ARG A 484 -8.80 6.97 30.07
C ARG A 484 -8.27 5.62 30.57
N VAL A 485 -7.58 4.89 29.70
CA VAL A 485 -6.99 3.60 30.03
C VAL A 485 -5.83 3.83 31.00
N ARG A 486 -5.96 3.33 32.23
CA ARG A 486 -4.95 3.40 33.30
C ARG A 486 -4.84 2.03 33.96
N SER A 487 -3.76 1.79 34.70
CA SER A 487 -3.49 0.50 35.37
C SER A 487 -4.62 0.01 36.29
N SER A 488 -5.45 0.92 36.82
CA SER A 488 -6.53 0.58 37.75
C SER A 488 -7.94 0.92 37.25
N GLN A 489 -8.08 1.56 36.08
CA GLN A 489 -9.38 2.04 35.61
C GLN A 489 -9.39 2.18 34.08
N THR A 490 -10.45 1.68 33.46
CA THR A 490 -10.78 1.90 32.05
C THR A 490 -12.24 2.33 31.96
N SER A 491 -12.54 3.36 31.17
CA SER A 491 -13.90 3.87 30.99
C SER A 491 -14.36 3.73 29.55
N PRO A 492 -15.60 3.30 29.27
CA PRO A 492 -16.12 3.33 27.91
C PRO A 492 -16.33 4.79 27.46
N SER A 493 -16.06 5.06 26.19
CA SER A 493 -16.30 6.34 25.49
C SER A 493 -16.78 6.05 24.07
N PRO A 494 -17.95 5.39 23.91
CA PRO A 494 -18.39 4.93 22.61
C PRO A 494 -18.69 6.09 21.66
N TRP A 495 -19.06 7.27 22.17
CA TRP A 495 -19.36 8.42 21.32
C TRP A 495 -19.36 9.77 22.05
N TYR A 496 -19.07 10.83 21.30
CA TYR A 496 -19.29 12.24 21.63
C TYR A 496 -20.21 12.86 20.58
N ILE A 497 -21.50 12.97 20.92
CA ILE A 497 -22.56 13.31 19.95
C ILE A 497 -23.48 14.46 20.42
N PRO A 498 -22.91 15.62 20.81
CA PRO A 498 -23.67 16.73 21.41
C PRO A 498 -24.73 17.36 20.49
N ASP A 499 -24.69 17.09 19.19
CA ASP A 499 -25.63 17.63 18.20
C ASP A 499 -26.47 16.55 17.51
N CYS A 500 -26.58 15.37 18.14
CA CYS A 500 -27.29 14.21 17.59
C CYS A 500 -28.79 14.46 17.35
N ASP A 501 -29.43 15.25 18.22
CA ASP A 501 -30.86 15.55 18.22
C ASP A 501 -31.17 16.96 17.68
N LYS A 502 -30.17 17.63 17.10
CA LYS A 502 -30.30 19.00 16.59
C LYS A 502 -30.39 19.01 15.09
N GLN A 503 -31.11 20.01 14.56
CA GLN A 503 -31.13 20.30 13.11
C GLN A 503 -31.50 19.08 12.24
N GLY A 504 -32.42 18.24 12.72
CA GLY A 504 -32.89 17.05 12.01
C GLY A 504 -31.92 15.86 12.02
N ASN A 505 -30.79 15.95 12.72
CA ASN A 505 -29.91 14.81 12.92
C ASN A 505 -30.62 13.69 13.71
N THR A 506 -30.17 12.45 13.49
CA THR A 506 -30.62 11.30 14.27
C THR A 506 -29.46 10.34 14.53
N CYS A 507 -29.37 9.80 15.75
CA CYS A 507 -28.43 8.72 16.05
C CYS A 507 -29.08 7.63 16.89
N ASP A 508 -28.70 6.39 16.58
CA ASP A 508 -29.18 5.19 17.25
C ASP A 508 -28.13 4.09 17.07
N ASN A 509 -27.26 3.88 18.06
CA ASN A 509 -26.07 3.03 17.95
C ASN A 509 -25.98 2.07 19.11
N THR A 510 -25.31 0.94 18.90
CA THR A 510 -25.09 -0.09 19.92
C THR A 510 -23.75 0.13 20.61
N ASN A 511 -23.77 0.38 21.91
CA ASN A 511 -22.58 0.33 22.75
C ASN A 511 -22.30 -1.13 23.13
N LEU A 512 -21.17 -1.66 22.68
CA LEU A 512 -20.70 -3.02 22.94
C LEU A 512 -19.92 -3.14 24.26
N GLY A 513 -19.72 -2.05 24.99
CA GLY A 513 -18.99 -2.01 26.26
C GLY A 513 -17.50 -1.73 26.09
N LEU A 514 -16.69 -2.33 26.97
CA LEU A 514 -15.23 -2.19 26.92
C LEU A 514 -14.65 -3.05 25.79
N ALA A 515 -13.69 -2.47 25.06
CA ALA A 515 -12.93 -3.18 24.05
C ALA A 515 -11.69 -3.88 24.64
N SER A 516 -11.26 -4.99 24.04
CA SER A 516 -9.99 -5.67 24.33
C SER A 516 -9.10 -5.79 23.08
N PRO A 517 -7.78 -5.99 23.23
CA PRO A 517 -6.88 -6.26 22.10
C PRO A 517 -7.30 -7.50 21.27
N GLU A 518 -7.87 -8.52 21.89
CA GLU A 518 -8.37 -9.71 21.20
C GLU A 518 -9.57 -9.38 20.30
N GLN A 519 -10.45 -8.47 20.74
CA GLN A 519 -11.55 -8.01 19.90
C GLN A 519 -11.05 -7.20 18.70
N GLU A 520 -10.02 -6.36 18.87
CA GLU A 520 -9.37 -5.66 17.75
C GLU A 520 -8.83 -6.65 16.71
N GLN A 521 -8.11 -7.69 17.14
CA GLN A 521 -7.60 -8.73 16.25
C GLN A 521 -8.70 -9.55 15.57
N ALA A 522 -9.83 -9.77 16.27
CA ALA A 522 -10.98 -10.48 15.72
C ALA A 522 -11.64 -9.68 14.57
N GLU A 523 -11.68 -8.35 14.65
CA GLU A 523 -12.21 -7.51 13.56
C GLU A 523 -11.43 -7.70 12.26
N PHE A 524 -10.09 -7.75 12.33
CA PHE A 524 -9.26 -8.01 11.16
C PHE A 524 -9.55 -9.38 10.54
N SER A 525 -9.59 -10.41 11.39
CA SER A 525 -9.83 -11.79 10.95
C SER A 525 -11.21 -11.95 10.30
N GLN A 526 -12.24 -11.29 10.85
CA GLN A 526 -13.59 -11.29 10.28
C GLN A 526 -13.66 -10.50 8.97
N TRP A 527 -12.94 -9.39 8.85
CA TRP A 527 -12.89 -8.65 7.59
C TRP A 527 -12.17 -9.40 6.48
N GLN A 528 -11.05 -10.06 6.80
CA GLN A 528 -10.38 -10.95 5.87
C GLN A 528 -11.30 -12.10 5.43
N LYS A 529 -12.19 -12.59 6.30
CA LYS A 529 -13.23 -13.54 5.89
C LYS A 529 -14.22 -12.90 4.91
N ALA A 530 -14.74 -11.71 5.22
CA ALA A 530 -15.67 -11.01 4.34
C ALA A 530 -15.08 -10.73 2.94
N LEU A 531 -13.79 -10.35 2.88
CA LEU A 531 -13.05 -10.23 1.62
C LEU A 531 -13.04 -11.52 0.81
N ARG A 532 -12.72 -12.65 1.45
CA ARG A 532 -12.70 -13.97 0.80
C ARG A 532 -14.09 -14.38 0.33
N ASP A 533 -15.11 -14.19 1.17
CA ASP A 533 -16.50 -14.50 0.84
C ASP A 533 -17.00 -13.65 -0.35
N ALA A 534 -16.52 -12.41 -0.48
CA ALA A 534 -16.81 -11.51 -1.59
C ALA A 534 -15.94 -11.76 -2.84
N GLY A 535 -14.97 -12.69 -2.78
CA GLY A 535 -14.06 -12.97 -3.90
C GLY A 535 -13.08 -11.82 -4.20
N ILE A 536 -12.76 -10.98 -3.21
CA ILE A 536 -11.95 -9.78 -3.40
C ILE A 536 -10.48 -10.07 -3.11
N GLN A 537 -9.60 -9.61 -4.01
CA GLN A 537 -8.15 -9.62 -3.84
C GLN A 537 -7.62 -8.20 -3.65
N LEU A 538 -6.77 -8.02 -2.64
CA LEU A 538 -6.17 -6.72 -2.32
C LEU A 538 -4.76 -6.57 -2.88
N GLY A 539 -4.37 -5.32 -3.12
CA GLY A 539 -3.04 -4.99 -3.64
C GLY A 539 -2.88 -5.46 -5.08
N THR A 540 -1.64 -5.58 -5.55
CA THR A 540 -1.37 -6.00 -6.93
C THR A 540 -1.93 -7.40 -7.17
N THR A 541 -2.58 -7.60 -8.32
CA THR A 541 -3.18 -8.88 -8.71
C THR A 541 -2.41 -9.53 -9.84
N VAL A 542 -2.45 -10.86 -9.89
CA VAL A 542 -1.97 -11.64 -11.01
C VAL A 542 -3.08 -11.62 -12.06
N THR A 543 -3.06 -10.66 -12.97
CA THR A 543 -3.87 -10.75 -14.17
C THR A 543 -3.14 -11.67 -15.14
N ASP A 544 -3.72 -12.84 -15.40
CA ASP A 544 -3.29 -13.79 -16.45
C ASP A 544 -3.24 -13.15 -17.84
#